data_AF-A0A812HQQ4-F1
#
_entry.id   AF-A0A812HQQ4-F1
#
_cell.length_a   1.000
_cell.length_b   1.000
_cell.length_c   1.000
_cell.angle_alpha   90.00
_cell.angle_beta   90.00
_cell.angle_gamma   90.00
#
_symmetry.space_group_name_H-M   'P 1'
#
loop_
_entity.id
_entity.type
_entity.pdbx_description
1 polymer ?
#
loop_
_entity_poly.entity_id
_entity_poly.type
_entity_poly.pdbx_seq_one_letter_code
_entity_poly.pdbx_strand_id
1 'polypeptide(L)'
;MDALKLALTEAQKQAENAFDPERKTRFEKVTAELVRYMDNLNDVSRLMKERDLKVAELVSFQKQVESKLEKRLSEATDVTQYRAELADATLVFKALTQEGTEYLLTNNERDYQQFESKLDEWKLYLTQLGYVNQEQLNALTDSFANSLSQVAVLIRERNARWDVLKEIGFDISEQINGIKTDAVNDQNVALLLKSMELNLEATI
;
A
#
# COMPACT_ATOMS: atom_id res chain seq x y z
N MET A 1 -6.62 15.22 -8.53
CA MET A 1 -6.27 14.98 -9.95
C MET A 1 -6.52 16.21 -10.82
N ASP A 2 -7.69 16.86 -10.75
CA ASP A 2 -8.00 18.03 -11.61
C ASP A 2 -7.09 19.24 -11.37
N ALA A 3 -6.68 19.48 -10.13
CA ALA A 3 -5.74 20.54 -9.81
C ALA A 3 -4.32 20.28 -10.35
N LEU A 4 -3.85 19.03 -10.41
CA LEU A 4 -2.58 18.68 -11.07
C LEU A 4 -2.65 18.90 -12.59
N LYS A 5 -3.80 18.60 -13.21
CA LYS A 5 -4.04 18.91 -14.63
C LYS A 5 -4.04 20.41 -14.88
N LEU A 6 -4.64 21.21 -13.99
CA LEU A 6 -4.61 22.67 -14.07
C LEU A 6 -3.17 23.21 -13.93
N ALA A 7 -2.40 22.69 -12.97
CA ALA A 7 -1.00 23.05 -12.78
C ALA A 7 -0.14 22.68 -14.01
N LEU A 8 -0.38 21.51 -14.61
CA LEU A 8 0.28 21.09 -15.84
C LEU A 8 -0.02 22.03 -17.00
N THR A 9 -1.30 22.33 -17.25
CA THR A 9 -1.72 23.25 -18.32
C THR A 9 -1.13 24.65 -18.12
N GLU A 10 -1.10 25.14 -16.88
CA GLU A 10 -0.54 26.46 -16.59
C GLU A 10 1.00 26.45 -16.74
N ALA A 11 1.71 25.42 -16.30
CA ALA A 11 3.15 25.29 -16.52
C ALA A 11 3.51 25.25 -18.02
N GLN A 12 2.74 24.52 -18.83
CA GLN A 12 2.91 24.48 -20.29
C GLN A 12 2.71 25.86 -20.92
N LYS A 13 1.63 26.54 -20.54
CA LYS A 13 1.33 27.89 -21.01
C LYS A 13 2.44 28.87 -20.63
N GLN A 14 3.00 28.77 -19.43
CA GLN A 14 4.09 29.64 -18.98
C GLN A 14 5.39 29.34 -19.74
N ALA A 15 5.68 28.08 -20.08
CA ALA A 15 6.82 27.72 -20.93
C ALA A 15 6.69 28.30 -22.36
N GLU A 16 5.48 28.22 -22.95
CA GLU A 16 5.21 28.75 -24.29
C GLU A 16 5.35 30.27 -24.37
N ASN A 17 4.95 30.97 -23.30
CA ASN A 17 4.96 32.44 -23.25
C ASN A 17 6.23 33.03 -22.63
N ALA A 18 7.17 32.20 -22.18
CA ALA A 18 8.42 32.66 -21.58
C ALA A 18 9.38 33.21 -22.66
N PHE A 19 9.68 34.51 -22.54
CA PHE A 19 10.70 35.17 -23.38
C PHE A 19 12.13 34.91 -22.91
N ASP A 20 12.30 34.62 -21.62
CA ASP A 20 13.59 34.26 -21.04
C ASP A 20 13.85 32.74 -21.22
N PRO A 21 14.95 32.35 -21.88
CA PRO A 21 15.27 30.94 -22.13
C PRO A 21 15.42 30.09 -20.86
N GLU A 22 15.99 30.66 -19.80
CA GLU A 22 16.20 29.93 -18.55
C GLU A 22 14.87 29.64 -17.85
N ARG A 23 14.01 30.66 -17.74
CA ARG A 23 12.64 30.53 -17.23
C ARG A 23 11.80 29.56 -18.06
N LYS A 24 11.93 29.60 -19.38
CA LYS A 24 11.28 28.62 -20.28
C LYS A 24 11.72 27.19 -19.93
N THR A 25 13.02 26.93 -19.85
CA THR A 25 13.56 25.61 -19.51
C THR A 25 13.09 25.14 -18.12
N ARG A 26 12.98 26.03 -17.13
CA ARG A 26 12.44 25.67 -15.81
C ARG A 26 10.97 25.23 -15.88
N PHE A 27 10.11 25.92 -16.64
CA PHE A 27 8.71 25.50 -16.82
C PHE A 27 8.57 24.21 -17.64
N GLU A 28 9.43 23.98 -18.64
CA GLU A 28 9.48 22.71 -19.37
C GLU A 28 9.85 21.55 -18.44
N LYS A 29 10.81 21.75 -17.52
CA LYS A 29 11.13 20.77 -16.48
C LYS A 29 9.98 20.52 -15.51
N VAL A 30 9.33 21.58 -15.01
CA VAL A 30 8.13 21.46 -14.16
C VAL A 30 7.04 20.67 -14.87
N THR A 31 6.82 20.93 -16.16
CA THR A 31 5.85 20.20 -16.99
C THR A 31 6.19 18.71 -17.07
N ALA A 32 7.45 18.38 -17.39
CA ALA A 32 7.90 16.98 -17.48
C ALA A 32 7.74 16.25 -16.14
N GLU A 33 8.13 16.89 -15.03
CA GLU A 33 8.03 16.31 -13.70
C GLU A 33 6.58 16.21 -13.21
N LEU A 34 5.69 17.15 -13.55
CA LEU A 34 4.25 17.04 -13.26
C LEU A 34 3.61 15.84 -13.99
N VAL A 35 3.99 15.56 -15.24
CA VAL A 35 3.53 14.37 -15.96
C VAL A 35 3.98 13.10 -15.23
N ARG A 36 5.28 13.01 -14.89
CA ARG A 36 5.83 11.86 -14.14
C ARG A 36 5.18 11.70 -12.77
N TYR A 37 4.89 12.80 -12.08
CA TYR A 37 4.19 12.80 -10.80
C TYR A 37 2.77 12.22 -10.95
N MET A 38 2.02 12.68 -11.96
CA MET A 38 0.65 12.20 -12.21
C MET A 38 0.62 10.71 -12.56
N ASP A 39 1.58 10.23 -13.36
CA ASP A 39 1.69 8.79 -13.70
C ASP A 39 1.97 7.94 -12.47
N ASN A 40 2.96 8.32 -11.64
CA ASN A 40 3.26 7.59 -10.41
C ASN A 40 2.10 7.66 -9.40
N LEU A 41 1.35 8.75 -9.34
CA LEU A 41 0.17 8.87 -8.48
C LEU A 41 -0.97 7.94 -8.92
N ASN A 42 -1.16 7.77 -10.23
CA ASN A 42 -2.10 6.80 -10.79
C ASN A 42 -1.69 5.37 -10.43
N ASP A 43 -0.39 5.05 -10.54
CA ASP A 43 0.14 3.74 -10.15
C ASP A 43 -0.04 3.47 -8.66
N VAL A 44 0.27 4.44 -7.79
CA VAL A 44 -0.01 4.34 -6.34
C VAL A 44 -1.49 4.07 -6.10
N SER A 45 -2.38 4.81 -6.76
CA SER A 45 -3.83 4.63 -6.62
C SER A 45 -4.30 3.25 -7.08
N ARG A 46 -3.72 2.72 -8.17
CA ARG A 46 -3.99 1.37 -8.67
C ARG A 46 -3.51 0.31 -7.68
N LEU A 47 -2.27 0.41 -7.19
CA LEU A 47 -1.69 -0.51 -6.21
C LEU A 47 -2.48 -0.53 -4.91
N MET A 48 -2.99 0.63 -4.46
CA MET A 48 -3.88 0.70 -3.29
C MET A 48 -5.20 -0.04 -3.50
N LYS A 49 -5.83 0.09 -4.68
CA LYS A 49 -7.06 -0.65 -5.00
C LYS A 49 -6.81 -2.17 -5.08
N GLU A 50 -5.71 -2.58 -5.71
CA GLU A 50 -5.31 -3.99 -5.78
C GLU A 50 -5.04 -4.55 -4.38
N ARG A 51 -4.36 -3.79 -3.51
CA ARG A 51 -4.15 -4.13 -2.11
C ARG A 51 -5.48 -4.33 -1.39
N ASP A 52 -6.43 -3.42 -1.54
CA ASP A 52 -7.73 -3.50 -0.84
C ASP A 52 -8.52 -4.75 -1.25
N LEU A 53 -8.48 -5.14 -2.52
CA LEU A 53 -9.06 -6.40 -2.99
C LEU A 53 -8.38 -7.61 -2.33
N LYS A 54 -7.05 -7.60 -2.25
CA LYS A 54 -6.28 -8.68 -1.64
C LYS A 54 -6.47 -8.78 -0.12
N VAL A 55 -6.65 -7.65 0.56
CA VAL A 55 -7.06 -7.63 1.96
C VAL A 55 -8.46 -8.20 2.14
N ALA A 56 -9.40 -7.88 1.25
CA ALA A 56 -10.75 -8.46 1.30
C ALA A 56 -10.73 -10.00 1.10
N GLU A 57 -9.91 -10.49 0.17
CA GLU A 57 -9.67 -11.93 -0.02
C GLU A 57 -9.08 -12.57 1.25
N LEU A 58 -8.04 -11.94 1.83
CA LEU A 58 -7.39 -12.39 3.06
C LEU A 58 -8.40 -12.55 4.21
N VAL A 59 -9.23 -11.53 4.45
CA VAL A 59 -10.28 -11.54 5.49
C VAL A 59 -11.31 -12.64 5.22
N SER A 60 -11.63 -12.91 3.95
CA SER A 60 -12.52 -14.01 3.58
C SER A 60 -11.92 -15.37 3.93
N PHE A 61 -10.65 -15.60 3.59
CA PHE A 61 -9.95 -16.84 3.95
C PHE A 61 -9.84 -17.02 5.46
N GLN A 62 -9.53 -15.95 6.19
CA GLN A 62 -9.51 -15.95 7.65
C GLN A 62 -10.83 -16.46 8.23
N LYS A 63 -11.96 -15.86 7.83
CA LYS A 63 -13.29 -16.25 8.32
C LYS A 63 -13.63 -17.70 8.02
N GLN A 64 -13.23 -18.20 6.86
CA GLN A 64 -13.45 -19.59 6.46
C GLN A 64 -12.64 -20.56 7.32
N VAL A 65 -11.38 -20.24 7.61
CA VAL A 65 -10.53 -21.06 8.48
C VAL A 65 -11.05 -21.04 9.92
N GLU A 66 -11.36 -19.86 10.47
CA GLU A 66 -11.96 -19.71 11.80
C GLU A 66 -13.26 -20.52 11.94
N SER A 67 -14.18 -20.37 10.98
CA SER A 67 -15.45 -21.10 11.01
C SER A 67 -15.28 -22.62 10.99
N LYS A 68 -14.31 -23.12 10.19
CA LYS A 68 -14.00 -24.56 10.17
C LYS A 68 -13.41 -25.03 11.51
N LEU A 69 -12.52 -24.27 12.12
CA LEU A 69 -11.91 -24.58 13.42
C LEU A 69 -12.97 -24.55 14.54
N GLU A 70 -13.83 -23.53 14.57
CA GLU A 70 -14.89 -23.38 15.59
C GLU A 70 -15.95 -24.47 15.49
N LYS A 71 -16.42 -24.78 14.27
CA LYS A 71 -17.37 -25.88 14.05
C LYS A 71 -16.79 -27.21 14.56
N ARG A 72 -15.52 -27.49 14.26
CA ARG A 72 -14.83 -28.68 14.76
C ARG A 72 -14.72 -28.68 16.28
N LEU A 73 -14.42 -27.54 16.90
CA LEU A 73 -14.33 -27.43 18.36
C LEU A 73 -15.67 -27.74 19.02
N SER A 74 -16.79 -27.36 18.38
CA SER A 74 -18.14 -27.70 18.86
C SER A 74 -18.52 -29.18 18.66
N GLU A 75 -17.97 -29.84 17.63
CA GLU A 75 -18.24 -31.25 17.29
C GLU A 75 -17.31 -32.23 18.02
N ALA A 76 -16.20 -31.75 18.62
CA ALA A 76 -15.25 -32.57 19.35
C ALA A 76 -15.86 -33.10 20.65
N THR A 77 -16.26 -34.37 20.64
CA THR A 77 -16.91 -35.08 21.77
C THR A 77 -15.93 -35.76 22.72
N ASP A 78 -14.67 -35.96 22.33
CA ASP A 78 -13.64 -36.65 23.13
C ASP A 78 -12.76 -35.65 23.90
N VAL A 79 -12.67 -35.81 25.23
CA VAL A 79 -12.26 -34.76 26.16
C VAL A 79 -10.92 -35.09 26.81
N THR A 80 -9.86 -34.46 26.32
CA THR A 80 -9.01 -33.53 27.11
C THR A 80 -7.85 -33.01 26.25
N GLN A 81 -7.27 -33.85 25.40
CA GLN A 81 -6.10 -33.47 24.62
C GLN A 81 -6.47 -32.85 23.26
N TYR A 82 -7.28 -33.55 22.45
CA TYR A 82 -7.63 -33.08 21.11
C TYR A 82 -8.42 -31.76 21.10
N ARG A 83 -9.31 -31.58 22.08
CA ARG A 83 -10.07 -30.32 22.26
C ARG A 83 -9.17 -29.16 22.69
N ALA A 84 -8.15 -29.41 23.52
CA ALA A 84 -7.19 -28.40 23.94
C ALA A 84 -6.29 -27.99 22.76
N GLU A 85 -5.74 -28.96 22.02
CA GLU A 85 -4.92 -28.72 20.83
C GLU A 85 -5.68 -27.92 19.75
N LEU A 86 -6.98 -28.21 19.57
CA LEU A 86 -7.84 -27.48 18.63
C LEU A 86 -8.21 -26.06 19.10
N ALA A 87 -8.42 -25.88 20.41
CA ALA A 87 -8.61 -24.55 20.99
C ALA A 87 -7.34 -23.70 20.84
N ASP A 88 -6.16 -24.27 21.10
CA ASP A 88 -4.86 -23.63 20.92
C ASP A 88 -4.64 -23.24 19.46
N ALA A 89 -4.92 -24.15 18.50
CA ALA A 89 -4.82 -23.85 17.08
C ALA A 89 -5.73 -22.69 16.64
N THR A 90 -6.95 -22.62 17.19
CA THR A 90 -7.90 -21.54 16.92
C THR A 90 -7.40 -20.21 17.49
N LEU A 91 -6.85 -20.23 18.71
CA LEU A 91 -6.30 -19.04 19.36
C LEU A 91 -5.07 -18.51 18.62
N VAL A 92 -4.14 -19.40 18.27
CA VAL A 92 -2.93 -19.06 17.50
C VAL A 92 -3.29 -18.50 16.13
N PHE A 93 -4.29 -19.07 15.44
CA PHE A 93 -4.73 -18.53 14.16
C PHE A 93 -5.28 -17.12 14.28
N LYS A 94 -6.15 -16.87 15.27
CA LYS A 94 -6.71 -15.53 15.53
C LYS A 94 -5.62 -14.51 15.88
N ALA A 95 -4.62 -14.91 16.66
CA ALA A 95 -3.49 -14.05 16.99
C ALA A 95 -2.65 -13.71 15.75
N LEU A 96 -2.35 -14.70 14.91
CA LEU A 96 -1.60 -14.48 13.67
C LEU A 96 -2.36 -13.58 12.71
N THR A 97 -3.64 -13.84 12.46
CA THR A 97 -4.43 -12.98 11.56
C THR A 97 -4.56 -11.56 12.08
N GLN A 98 -4.65 -11.36 13.40
CA GLN A 98 -4.62 -10.03 13.99
C GLN A 98 -3.27 -9.33 13.78
N GLU A 99 -2.14 -9.99 14.06
CA GLU A 99 -0.80 -9.43 13.79
C GLU A 99 -0.60 -9.11 12.29
N GLY A 100 -1.06 -10.01 11.41
CA GLY A 100 -1.03 -9.81 9.97
C GLY A 100 -1.88 -8.62 9.53
N THR A 101 -3.00 -8.35 10.21
CA THR A 101 -3.86 -7.18 9.97
C THR A 101 -3.25 -5.90 10.50
N GLU A 102 -2.60 -5.93 11.66
CA GLU A 102 -1.85 -4.80 12.22
C GLU A 102 -0.67 -4.41 11.29
N TYR A 103 0.00 -5.37 10.67
CA TYR A 103 1.02 -5.11 9.64
C TYR A 103 0.48 -4.33 8.43
N LEU A 104 -0.76 -4.62 7.98
CA LEU A 104 -1.42 -3.87 6.90
C LEU A 104 -1.59 -2.39 7.25
N LEU A 105 -1.62 -2.06 8.54
CA LEU A 105 -1.73 -0.70 9.04
C LEU A 105 -0.35 -0.02 9.18
N THR A 106 0.72 -0.77 9.53
CA THR A 106 2.06 -0.19 9.76
C THR A 106 2.92 -0.06 8.50
N ASN A 107 2.69 -0.85 7.46
CA ASN A 107 3.44 -0.83 6.19
C ASN A 107 4.98 -1.04 6.33
N ASN A 108 5.43 -1.75 7.36
CA ASN A 108 6.85 -1.91 7.70
C ASN A 108 7.42 -3.30 7.31
N GLU A 109 8.46 -3.30 6.48
CA GLU A 109 9.13 -4.50 5.96
C GLU A 109 9.60 -5.50 7.02
N ARG A 110 10.13 -5.01 8.14
CA ARG A 110 10.63 -5.88 9.22
C ARG A 110 9.50 -6.68 9.86
N ASP A 111 8.34 -6.04 10.01
CA ASP A 111 7.16 -6.65 10.61
C ASP A 111 6.59 -7.75 9.68
N TYR A 112 6.72 -7.58 8.35
CA TYR A 112 6.40 -8.64 7.39
C TYR A 112 7.27 -9.87 7.55
N GLN A 113 8.60 -9.71 7.61
CA GLN A 113 9.51 -10.85 7.70
C GLN A 113 9.29 -11.65 8.98
N GLN A 114 8.97 -10.96 10.09
CA GLN A 114 8.58 -11.60 11.34
C GLN A 114 7.25 -12.34 11.21
N PHE A 115 6.27 -11.75 10.53
CA PHE A 115 5.00 -12.41 10.26
C PHE A 115 5.19 -13.67 9.39
N GLU A 116 5.95 -13.58 8.30
CA GLU A 116 6.18 -14.68 7.36
C GLU A 116 6.83 -15.88 8.05
N SER A 117 7.83 -15.62 8.92
CA SER A 117 8.43 -16.64 9.77
C SER A 117 7.40 -17.32 10.69
N LYS A 118 6.53 -16.54 11.35
CA LYS A 118 5.48 -17.07 12.24
C LYS A 118 4.41 -17.87 11.47
N LEU A 119 4.09 -17.46 10.25
CA LEU A 119 3.12 -18.15 9.38
C LEU A 119 3.63 -19.53 8.95
N ASP A 120 4.91 -19.65 8.63
CA ASP A 120 5.52 -20.93 8.28
C ASP A 120 5.55 -21.90 9.47
N GLU A 121 5.86 -21.39 10.68
CA GLU A 121 5.76 -22.15 11.92
C GLU A 121 4.32 -22.63 12.16
N TRP A 122 3.32 -21.79 11.88
CA TRP A 122 1.92 -22.14 12.03
C TRP A 122 1.43 -23.17 11.00
N LYS A 123 1.87 -23.07 9.74
CA LYS A 123 1.62 -24.10 8.72
C LYS A 123 2.15 -25.46 9.17
N LEU A 124 3.36 -25.47 9.73
CA LEU A 124 3.97 -26.67 10.28
C LEU A 124 3.12 -27.23 11.43
N TYR A 125 2.70 -26.37 12.36
CA TYR A 125 1.84 -26.73 13.49
C TYR A 125 0.50 -27.32 13.02
N LEU A 126 -0.19 -26.69 12.06
CA LEU A 126 -1.43 -27.22 11.48
C LEU A 126 -1.23 -28.56 10.76
N THR A 127 -0.07 -28.77 10.13
CA THR A 127 0.26 -30.04 9.48
C THR A 127 0.52 -31.16 10.48
N GLN A 128 0.95 -30.82 11.70
CA GLN A 128 1.15 -31.79 12.78
C GLN A 128 -0.16 -32.22 13.44
N LEU A 129 -1.22 -31.43 13.27
CA LEU A 129 -2.53 -31.74 13.82
C LEU A 129 -3.27 -32.73 12.90
N GLY A 130 -3.67 -33.87 13.48
CA GLY A 130 -4.32 -34.97 12.75
C GLY A 130 -5.78 -34.69 12.40
N TYR A 131 -6.04 -33.97 11.31
CA TYR A 131 -7.40 -33.55 10.90
C TYR A 131 -7.97 -34.35 9.72
N VAL A 132 -9.27 -34.67 9.75
CA VAL A 132 -9.99 -35.14 8.56
C VAL A 132 -10.27 -33.94 7.63
N ASN A 133 -9.81 -34.06 6.37
CA ASN A 133 -9.66 -33.01 5.34
C ASN A 133 -8.52 -32.00 5.58
N GLN A 134 -7.41 -32.47 6.17
CA GLN A 134 -6.16 -31.72 6.30
C GLN A 134 -5.74 -31.03 4.99
N GLU A 135 -5.95 -31.70 3.85
CA GLU A 135 -5.69 -31.14 2.52
C GLU A 135 -6.48 -29.85 2.24
N GLN A 136 -7.75 -29.76 2.65
CA GLN A 136 -8.56 -28.56 2.48
C GLN A 136 -8.18 -27.45 3.46
N LEU A 137 -7.72 -27.80 4.66
CA LEU A 137 -7.26 -26.83 5.65
C LEU A 137 -5.89 -26.25 5.25
N ASN A 138 -4.99 -27.10 4.76
CA ASN A 138 -3.70 -26.71 4.21
C ASN A 138 -3.91 -25.82 2.98
N ALA A 139 -4.80 -26.20 2.05
CA ALA A 139 -5.10 -25.37 0.88
C ALA A 139 -5.65 -23.98 1.24
N LEU A 140 -6.53 -23.88 2.26
CA LEU A 140 -7.04 -22.60 2.75
C LEU A 140 -5.96 -21.77 3.43
N THR A 141 -5.11 -22.41 4.23
CA THR A 141 -3.98 -21.79 4.92
C THR A 141 -2.92 -21.27 3.94
N ASP A 142 -2.62 -22.04 2.89
CA ASP A 142 -1.73 -21.63 1.82
C ASP A 142 -2.34 -20.50 1.00
N SER A 143 -3.65 -20.53 0.74
CA SER A 143 -4.34 -19.42 0.09
C SER A 143 -4.30 -18.14 0.92
N PHE A 144 -4.50 -18.24 2.24
CA PHE A 144 -4.35 -17.12 3.18
C PHE A 144 -2.93 -16.55 3.16
N ALA A 145 -1.92 -17.42 3.23
CA ALA A 145 -0.52 -17.03 3.16
C ALA A 145 -0.15 -16.34 1.85
N ASN A 146 -0.60 -16.90 0.72
CA ASN A 146 -0.37 -16.33 -0.60
C ASN A 146 -1.03 -14.96 -0.74
N SER A 147 -2.28 -14.80 -0.29
CA SER A 147 -2.96 -13.52 -0.29
C SER A 147 -2.21 -12.48 0.53
N LEU A 148 -1.70 -12.84 1.71
CA LEU A 148 -0.95 -11.90 2.53
C LEU A 148 0.38 -11.49 1.90
N SER A 149 1.13 -12.44 1.33
CA SER A 149 2.37 -12.14 0.61
C SER A 149 2.12 -11.17 -0.55
N GLN A 150 1.02 -11.37 -1.31
CA GLN A 150 0.60 -10.46 -2.37
C GLN A 150 0.29 -9.06 -1.82
N VAL A 151 -0.40 -8.95 -0.68
CA VAL A 151 -0.64 -7.65 -0.04
C VAL A 151 0.67 -6.96 0.33
N ALA A 152 1.64 -7.69 0.89
CA ALA A 152 2.94 -7.13 1.25
C ALA A 152 3.74 -6.65 0.04
N VAL A 153 3.75 -7.41 -1.06
CA VAL A 153 4.38 -7.00 -2.32
C VAL A 153 3.76 -5.68 -2.82
N LEU A 154 2.43 -5.58 -2.81
CA LEU A 154 1.71 -4.37 -3.22
C LEU A 154 2.04 -3.17 -2.32
N ILE A 155 2.20 -3.38 -1.02
CA ILE A 155 2.63 -2.33 -0.08
C ILE A 155 4.06 -1.86 -0.39
N ARG A 156 5.00 -2.79 -0.61
CA ARG A 156 6.39 -2.46 -0.95
C ARG A 156 6.47 -1.67 -2.25
N GLU A 157 5.78 -2.14 -3.30
CA GLU A 157 5.76 -1.45 -4.59
C GLU A 157 5.15 -0.05 -4.44
N ARG A 158 4.04 0.07 -3.70
CA ARG A 158 3.43 1.37 -3.39
C ARG A 158 4.41 2.29 -2.66
N ASN A 159 5.12 1.80 -1.65
CA ASN A 159 6.09 2.60 -0.89
C ASN A 159 7.25 3.07 -1.77
N ALA A 160 7.78 2.21 -2.65
CA ALA A 160 8.81 2.60 -3.61
C ALA A 160 8.33 3.70 -4.57
N ARG A 161 7.09 3.58 -5.07
CA ARG A 161 6.46 4.64 -5.89
C ARG A 161 6.24 5.93 -5.12
N TRP A 162 5.91 5.81 -3.84
CA TRP A 162 5.72 6.95 -2.96
C TRP A 162 7.04 7.71 -2.71
N ASP A 163 8.16 7.01 -2.57
CA ASP A 163 9.46 7.66 -2.43
C ASP A 163 9.87 8.39 -3.72
N VAL A 164 9.60 7.81 -4.88
CA VAL A 164 9.76 8.49 -6.18
C VAL A 164 8.88 9.75 -6.27
N LEU A 165 7.63 9.71 -5.80
CA LEU A 165 6.76 10.89 -5.77
C LEU A 165 7.33 12.01 -4.89
N LYS A 166 7.97 11.69 -3.77
CA LYS A 166 8.63 12.70 -2.92
C LYS A 166 9.78 13.37 -3.66
N GLU A 167 10.64 12.58 -4.32
CA GLU A 167 11.76 13.10 -5.11
C GLU A 167 11.28 14.04 -6.22
N ILE A 168 10.28 13.61 -7.01
CA ILE A 168 9.66 14.43 -8.04
C ILE A 168 9.07 15.72 -7.42
N GLY A 169 8.42 15.62 -6.26
CA GLY A 169 7.88 16.77 -5.54
C GLY A 169 8.95 17.78 -5.13
N PHE A 170 10.12 17.31 -4.69
CA PHE A 170 11.28 18.16 -4.41
C PHE A 170 11.82 18.84 -5.67
N ASP A 171 11.98 18.10 -6.76
CA ASP A 171 12.48 18.63 -8.03
C ASP A 171 11.56 19.73 -8.57
N ILE A 172 10.25 19.50 -8.57
CA ILE A 172 9.28 20.54 -8.99
C ILE A 172 9.39 21.77 -8.07
N SER A 173 9.50 21.56 -6.75
CA SER A 173 9.62 22.66 -5.79
C SER A 173 10.89 23.48 -6.00
N GLU A 174 12.02 22.83 -6.30
CA GLU A 174 13.28 23.49 -6.63
C GLU A 174 13.15 24.35 -7.90
N GLN A 175 12.58 23.79 -8.98
CA GLN A 175 12.40 24.53 -10.22
C GLN A 175 11.47 25.72 -10.03
N ILE A 176 10.37 25.56 -9.29
CA ILE A 176 9.46 26.66 -8.97
C ILE A 176 10.14 27.73 -8.11
N ASN A 177 10.96 27.34 -7.13
CA ASN A 177 11.70 28.31 -6.33
C ASN A 177 12.70 29.10 -7.19
N GLY A 178 13.39 28.46 -8.14
CA GLY A 178 14.19 29.17 -9.14
C GLY A 178 13.36 30.19 -9.92
N ILE A 179 12.19 29.77 -10.43
CA ILE A 179 11.26 30.66 -11.14
C ILE A 179 10.81 31.85 -10.26
N LYS A 180 10.55 31.64 -8.96
CA LYS A 180 10.18 32.74 -8.03
C LYS A 180 11.31 33.71 -7.80
N THR A 181 12.54 33.22 -7.62
CA THR A 181 13.70 34.08 -7.38
C THR A 181 13.94 34.99 -8.59
N ASP A 182 13.66 34.48 -9.79
CA ASP A 182 13.76 35.23 -11.05
C ASP A 182 12.54 36.15 -11.29
N ALA A 183 11.39 35.85 -10.68
CA ALA A 183 10.11 36.55 -10.86
C ALA A 183 9.67 37.29 -9.58
N VAL A 184 10.22 38.47 -9.34
CA VAL A 184 9.95 39.27 -8.12
C VAL A 184 8.47 39.69 -7.94
N ASN A 185 7.54 39.45 -8.88
CA ASN A 185 6.12 39.86 -8.72
C ASN A 185 5.08 39.02 -9.50
N ASP A 186 5.32 37.73 -9.78
CA ASP A 186 4.38 36.97 -10.63
C ASP A 186 3.28 36.24 -9.84
N GLN A 187 2.08 36.83 -9.87
CA GLN A 187 0.87 36.34 -9.18
C GLN A 187 0.38 34.99 -9.71
N ASN A 188 0.74 34.60 -10.94
CA ASN A 188 0.39 33.30 -11.52
C ASN A 188 1.21 32.15 -10.91
N VAL A 189 2.46 32.43 -10.54
CA VAL A 189 3.33 31.46 -9.85
C VAL A 189 2.77 31.14 -8.46
N ALA A 190 2.22 32.14 -7.76
CA ALA A 190 1.57 31.99 -6.46
C ALA A 190 0.33 31.06 -6.49
N LEU A 191 -0.47 31.12 -7.56
CA LEU A 191 -1.62 30.21 -7.76
C LEU A 191 -1.18 28.77 -8.03
N LEU A 192 -0.13 28.58 -8.84
CA LEU A 192 0.44 27.26 -9.12
C LEU A 192 0.95 26.59 -7.85
N LEU A 193 1.72 27.32 -7.04
CA LEU A 193 2.22 26.87 -5.74
C LEU A 193 1.13 26.47 -4.77
N LYS A 194 0.11 27.33 -4.62
CA LYS A 194 -0.99 27.08 -3.71
C LYS A 194 -1.76 25.82 -4.12
N SER A 195 -1.91 25.56 -5.42
CA SER A 195 -2.51 24.33 -5.93
C SER A 195 -1.64 23.09 -5.68
N MET A 196 -0.32 23.24 -5.71
CA MET A 196 0.62 22.12 -5.53
C MET A 196 0.78 21.76 -4.04
N GLU A 197 0.93 22.75 -3.17
CA GLU A 197 0.99 22.58 -1.71
C GLU A 197 -0.28 21.92 -1.17
N LEU A 198 -1.48 22.40 -1.59
CA LEU A 198 -2.76 21.83 -1.15
C LEU A 198 -2.99 20.38 -1.58
N ASN A 199 -2.42 19.93 -2.70
CA ASN A 199 -2.58 18.54 -3.16
C ASN A 199 -1.52 17.59 -2.58
N LEU A 200 -0.33 18.09 -2.27
CA LEU A 200 0.68 17.33 -1.54
C LEU A 200 0.23 17.04 -0.10
N GLU A 201 -0.41 17.99 0.56
CA GLU A 201 -0.95 17.81 1.92
C GLU A 201 -2.24 16.98 1.98
N ALA A 202 -3.15 17.11 1.00
CA ALA A 202 -4.43 16.39 1.00
C ALA A 202 -4.34 14.90 0.60
N THR A 203 -3.15 14.43 0.22
CA THR A 203 -2.88 13.02 -0.13
C THR A 203 -2.10 12.28 0.98
N ILE A 204 -1.83 12.96 2.11
CA ILE A 204 -1.26 12.42 3.36
C ILE A 204 -2.41 12.06 4.31
#